data_AF-A0A6P0JSW8-F1
#
_entry.id   AF-A0A6P0JSW8-F1
#
_cell.length_a   1.000
_cell.length_b   1.000
_cell.length_c   1.000
_cell.angle_alpha   90.00
_cell.angle_beta   90.00
_cell.angle_gamma   90.00
#
_symmetry.space_group_name_H-M   'P 1'
#
loop_
_entity.id
_entity.type
_entity.pdbx_description
1 polymer ?
#
loop_
_entity_poly.entity_id
_entity_poly.type
_entity_poly.pdbx_seq_one_letter_code
_entity_poly.pdbx_strand_id
1 'polypeptide(L)'
;MLTAFTAALLLITISELGDKTFFIGVILAIRHSRRLVFCGVTSALALMTLLSVLAGQLMSFLPPVYLRYAEICLFLGFGLKLLWDAREMPNTPCVEEETEAMAVVGDAERQKRQRSPLQVILEAFGLTFVAEWGDRTQIATIALAAAHPP
;
A
#
# COMPACT_ATOMS: atom_id res chain seq x y z
N MET A 1 7.23 23.23 -2.07
CA MET A 1 7.74 22.16 -2.96
C MET A 1 8.66 21.22 -2.19
N LEU A 2 9.88 21.63 -1.79
CA LEU A 2 10.80 20.75 -1.05
C LEU A 2 10.24 20.28 0.32
N THR A 3 9.54 21.17 1.03
CA THR A 3 8.92 20.89 2.34
C THR A 3 7.81 19.83 2.28
N ALA A 4 6.96 19.88 1.26
CA ALA A 4 5.90 18.89 1.05
C ALA A 4 6.49 17.53 0.65
N PHE A 5 7.53 17.53 -0.19
CA PHE A 5 8.24 16.33 -0.59
C PHE A 5 8.92 15.64 0.61
N THR A 6 9.69 16.38 1.42
CA THR A 6 10.38 15.80 2.58
C THR A 6 9.41 15.34 3.66
N ALA A 7 8.30 16.06 3.89
CA ALA A 7 7.26 15.65 4.83
C ALA A 7 6.57 14.35 4.40
N ALA A 8 6.17 14.26 3.12
CA ALA A 8 5.55 13.04 2.58
C ALA A 8 6.53 11.86 2.62
N LEU A 9 7.79 12.06 2.22
CA LEU A 9 8.81 11.02 2.24
C LEU A 9 9.04 10.47 3.66
N LEU A 10 9.20 11.35 4.65
CA LEU A 10 9.39 10.92 6.04
C LEU A 10 8.15 10.23 6.61
N LEU A 11 6.96 10.79 6.38
CA LEU A 11 5.71 10.23 6.87
C LEU A 11 5.47 8.83 6.31
N ILE A 12 5.61 8.66 5.00
CA ILE A 12 5.42 7.37 4.33
C ILE A 12 6.47 6.38 4.81
N THR A 13 7.75 6.78 4.83
CA THR A 13 8.82 5.86 5.27
C THR A 13 8.60 5.40 6.70
N ILE A 14 8.22 6.29 7.62
CA ILE A 14 8.00 5.90 9.03
C ILE A 14 6.70 5.09 9.18
N SER A 15 5.66 5.40 8.42
CA SER A 15 4.35 4.76 8.53
C SER A 15 4.31 3.37 7.88
N GLU A 16 5.14 3.12 6.88
CA GLU A 16 5.17 1.85 6.11
C GLU A 16 6.33 0.93 6.57
N LEU A 17 7.25 1.44 7.38
CA LEU A 17 8.40 0.66 7.84
C LEU A 17 7.96 -0.39 8.86
N GLY A 18 8.01 -1.65 8.45
CA GLY A 18 7.65 -2.79 9.29
C GLY A 18 6.18 -3.20 9.17
N ASP A 19 5.46 -2.71 8.16
CA ASP A 19 4.13 -3.22 7.81
C ASP A 19 4.21 -4.54 7.02
N LYS A 20 3.09 -5.25 6.89
CA LYS A 20 2.94 -6.51 6.16
C LYS A 20 3.53 -6.45 4.75
N THR A 21 3.35 -5.32 4.06
CA THR A 21 3.84 -5.06 2.69
C THR A 21 5.36 -5.00 2.62
N PHE A 22 6.01 -4.39 3.63
CA PHE A 22 7.46 -4.39 3.80
C PHE A 22 7.99 -5.82 3.96
N PHE A 23 7.36 -6.62 4.82
CA PHE A 23 7.75 -8.02 5.02
C PHE A 23 7.52 -8.88 3.76
N ILE A 24 6.40 -8.72 3.05
CA ILE A 24 6.15 -9.39 1.77
C ILE A 24 7.28 -9.09 0.77
N GLY A 25 7.67 -7.81 0.63
CA GLY A 25 8.74 -7.40 -0.27
C GLY A 25 10.10 -8.03 0.09
N VAL A 26 10.44 -8.07 1.38
CA VAL A 26 11.69 -8.68 1.88
C VAL A 26 11.70 -10.19 1.66
N ILE A 27 10.63 -10.90 2.02
CA ILE A 27 10.53 -12.35 1.86
C ILE A 27 10.62 -12.73 0.37
N LEU A 28 9.95 -11.97 -0.49
CA LEU A 28 9.99 -12.20 -1.93
C LEU A 28 11.39 -11.94 -2.52
N ALA A 29 12.10 -10.92 -2.02
CA ALA A 29 13.48 -10.60 -2.44
C ALA A 29 14.52 -11.62 -1.95
N ILE A 30 14.24 -12.37 -0.88
CA ILE A 30 15.07 -13.47 -0.39
C ILE A 30 14.86 -14.73 -1.27
N ARG A 31 13.62 -14.98 -1.72
CA ARG A 31 13.27 -16.20 -2.48
C ARG A 31 13.46 -16.08 -4.00
N HIS A 32 13.38 -14.87 -4.55
CA HIS A 32 13.55 -14.60 -5.98
C HIS A 32 14.76 -13.71 -6.28
N SER A 33 15.07 -13.52 -7.56
CA SER A 33 16.15 -12.61 -7.95
C SER A 33 15.78 -11.16 -7.60
N ARG A 34 16.62 -10.57 -6.74
CA ARG A 34 16.44 -9.22 -6.15
C ARG A 34 16.06 -8.14 -7.17
N ARG A 35 16.61 -8.22 -8.39
CA ARG A 35 16.36 -7.24 -9.47
C ARG A 35 14.94 -7.36 -10.06
N LEU A 36 14.42 -8.58 -10.22
CA LEU A 36 13.08 -8.80 -10.76
C LEU A 36 12.00 -8.39 -9.75
N VAL A 37 12.21 -8.75 -8.47
CA VAL A 37 11.32 -8.34 -7.38
C VAL A 37 11.30 -6.82 -7.24
N PHE A 38 12.47 -6.17 -7.28
CA PHE A 38 12.57 -4.72 -7.25
C PHE A 38 11.75 -4.07 -8.38
N CYS A 39 11.90 -4.52 -9.62
CA CYS A 39 11.10 -3.99 -10.73
C CYS A 39 9.59 -4.20 -10.53
N GLY A 40 9.16 -5.36 -10.04
CA GLY A 40 7.75 -5.65 -9.75
C GLY A 40 7.16 -4.75 -8.68
N VAL A 41 7.80 -4.70 -7.51
CA VAL A 41 7.37 -3.86 -6.37
C VAL A 41 7.39 -2.38 -6.74
N THR A 42 8.48 -1.88 -7.34
CA THR A 42 8.56 -0.47 -7.76
C THR A 42 7.49 -0.13 -8.80
N SER A 43 7.18 -1.03 -9.73
CA SER A 43 6.11 -0.80 -10.71
C SER A 43 4.71 -0.79 -10.07
N ALA A 44 4.47 -1.61 -9.05
CA ALA A 44 3.22 -1.61 -8.30
C ALA A 44 3.01 -0.29 -7.55
N LEU A 45 4.02 0.15 -6.80
CA LEU A 45 4.00 1.41 -6.07
C LEU A 45 3.82 2.62 -7.01
N ALA A 46 4.54 2.63 -8.13
CA ALA A 46 4.42 3.69 -9.12
C ALA A 46 3.01 3.75 -9.72
N LEU A 47 2.42 2.59 -10.04
CA LEU A 47 1.06 2.53 -10.57
C LEU A 47 0.03 2.99 -9.55
N MET A 48 0.14 2.54 -8.29
CA MET A 48 -0.78 2.95 -7.22
C MET A 48 -0.72 4.45 -6.97
N THR A 49 0.48 5.01 -6.92
CA THR A 49 0.67 6.46 -6.78
C THR A 49 0.05 7.22 -7.96
N LEU A 50 0.25 6.74 -9.19
CA LEU A 50 -0.28 7.39 -10.39
C LEU A 50 -1.82 7.32 -10.44
N LEU A 51 -2.42 6.19 -10.08
CA LEU A 51 -3.87 6.05 -9.94
C LEU A 51 -4.43 6.98 -8.86
N SER A 52 -3.73 7.08 -7.72
CA SER A 52 -4.11 7.98 -6.61
C SER A 52 -4.10 9.45 -7.02
N VAL A 53 -3.08 9.89 -7.77
CA VAL A 53 -2.97 11.27 -8.27
C VAL A 53 -4.04 11.56 -9.32
N LEU A 54 -4.27 10.64 -10.26
CA LEU A 54 -5.32 10.79 -11.27
C LEU A 54 -6.72 10.84 -10.64
N ALA A 55 -6.97 10.00 -9.64
CA ALA A 55 -8.22 10.03 -8.88
C ALA A 55 -8.37 11.39 -8.16
N GLY A 56 -7.32 11.88 -7.50
CA GLY A 56 -7.32 13.22 -6.87
C GLY A 56 -7.59 14.35 -7.87
N GLN A 57 -7.00 14.31 -9.07
CA GLN A 57 -7.27 15.27 -10.14
C GLN A 57 -8.71 15.18 -10.68
N LEU A 58 -9.25 13.97 -10.88
CA LEU A 58 -10.65 13.81 -11.27
C LEU A 58 -11.60 14.35 -10.20
N MET A 59 -11.25 14.17 -8.92
CA MET A 59 -12.03 14.67 -7.79
C MET A 59 -12.07 16.20 -7.75
N SER A 60 -11.07 16.89 -8.30
CA SER A 60 -11.04 18.36 -8.42
C SER A 60 -12.13 18.93 -9.37
N PHE A 61 -12.73 18.09 -10.23
CA PHE A 61 -13.85 18.50 -11.09
C PHE A 61 -15.23 18.41 -10.41
N LEU A 62 -15.31 17.83 -9.21
CA LEU A 62 -16.56 17.70 -8.45
C LEU A 62 -16.80 18.91 -7.53
N PRO A 63 -18.07 19.28 -7.24
CA PRO A 63 -18.36 20.36 -6.32
C PRO A 63 -17.78 20.07 -4.93
N PRO A 64 -17.07 21.01 -4.29
CA PRO A 64 -16.31 20.79 -3.04
C PRO A 64 -17.19 20.38 -1.85
N VAL A 65 -18.50 20.63 -1.92
CA VAL A 65 -19.48 20.20 -0.91
C VAL A 65 -19.56 18.68 -0.84
N TYR A 66 -19.62 17.98 -1.98
CA TYR A 66 -19.72 16.53 -2.02
C TYR A 66 -18.41 15.86 -1.60
N LEU A 67 -17.25 16.42 -2.00
CA LEU A 67 -15.95 15.94 -1.54
C LEU A 67 -15.85 15.99 -0.03
N ARG A 68 -16.22 17.13 0.58
CA ARG A 68 -16.10 17.29 2.04
C ARG A 68 -16.95 16.28 2.81
N TYR A 69 -18.18 16.01 2.38
CA TYR A 69 -19.00 14.97 3.00
C TYR A 69 -18.44 13.56 2.74
N ALA A 70 -17.94 13.29 1.53
CA ALA A 70 -17.34 12.00 1.20
C ALA A 70 -16.06 11.74 2.04
N GLU A 71 -15.18 12.73 2.19
CA GLU A 71 -13.99 12.67 3.02
C GLU A 71 -14.34 12.42 4.50
N ILE A 72 -15.30 13.17 5.04
CA ILE A 72 -15.75 12.99 6.44
C ILE A 72 -16.30 11.57 6.63
N CYS A 73 -17.17 11.10 5.74
CA CYS A 73 -17.72 9.75 5.81
C CYS A 73 -16.65 8.67 5.69
N LEU A 74 -15.71 8.83 4.76
CA LEU A 74 -14.64 7.88 4.51
C LEU A 74 -13.64 7.84 5.68
N PHE A 75 -13.30 9.00 6.24
CA PHE A 75 -12.43 9.12 7.41
C PHE A 75 -13.06 8.53 8.67
N LEU A 76 -14.36 8.77 8.90
CA LEU A 76 -15.10 8.12 9.99
C LEU A 76 -15.18 6.61 9.80
N GLY A 77 -15.50 6.15 8.58
CA GLY A 77 -15.58 4.72 8.27
C GLY A 77 -14.24 4.01 8.48
N PHE A 78 -13.15 4.56 7.93
CA PHE A 78 -11.80 4.02 8.14
C PHE A 78 -11.36 4.12 9.60
N GLY A 79 -11.58 5.25 10.25
CA GLY A 79 -11.24 5.43 11.66
C GLY A 79 -11.93 4.42 12.57
N LEU A 80 -13.22 4.16 12.35
CA LEU A 80 -13.98 3.16 13.09
C LEU A 80 -13.52 1.73 12.78
N LYS A 81 -13.23 1.41 11.51
CA LYS A 81 -12.66 0.13 11.13
C LYS A 81 -11.33 -0.11 11.85
N LEU A 82 -10.42 0.87 11.84
CA LEU A 82 -9.12 0.77 12.50
C LEU A 82 -9.23 0.58 14.01
N LEU A 83 -10.20 1.25 14.64
CA LEU A 83 -10.51 1.07 16.06
C LEU A 83 -11.08 -0.33 16.35
N TRP A 84 -11.82 -0.90 15.41
CA TRP A 84 -12.33 -2.27 15.50
C TRP A 84 -11.20 -3.29 15.36
N ASP A 85 -10.40 -3.16 14.29
CA ASP A 85 -9.24 -4.01 14.03
C ASP A 85 -8.25 -3.96 15.22
N ALA A 86 -7.97 -2.78 15.77
CA ALA A 86 -7.10 -2.62 16.93
C ALA A 86 -7.67 -3.25 18.23
N ARG A 87 -9.00 -3.41 18.34
CA ARG A 87 -9.64 -4.12 19.46
C ARG A 87 -9.62 -5.63 19.29
N GLU A 88 -9.64 -6.11 18.06
CA GLU A 88 -9.58 -7.54 17.73
C GLU A 88 -8.15 -8.08 17.71
N MET A 89 -7.12 -7.21 17.67
CA MET A 89 -5.72 -7.63 17.73
C MET A 89 -5.37 -8.30 19.08
N PRO A 90 -4.96 -9.58 19.07
CA PRO A 90 -4.38 -10.21 20.25
C PRO A 90 -3.02 -9.58 20.60
N ASN A 91 -2.63 -9.60 21.88
CA ASN A 91 -1.36 -9.02 22.38
C ASN A 91 -0.11 -9.86 22.01
N THR A 92 -0.05 -10.41 20.79
CA THR A 92 1.10 -11.18 20.32
C THR A 92 2.06 -10.24 19.59
N PRO A 93 3.32 -10.10 20.03
CA PRO A 93 4.25 -9.14 19.43
C PRO A 93 4.73 -9.63 18.05
N CYS A 94 4.87 -8.69 17.10
CA CYS A 94 5.71 -8.62 15.88
C CYS A 94 5.82 -9.81 14.91
N VAL A 95 5.59 -11.04 15.35
CA VAL A 95 5.76 -12.29 14.61
C VAL A 95 4.51 -12.60 13.78
N GLU A 96 3.33 -12.09 14.18
CA GLU A 96 2.07 -12.34 13.49
C GLU A 96 2.10 -11.79 12.05
N GLU A 97 2.55 -10.55 11.86
CA GLU A 97 2.67 -9.94 10.52
C GLU A 97 3.72 -10.64 9.65
N GLU A 98 4.84 -11.08 10.24
CA GLU A 98 5.84 -11.89 9.55
C GLU A 98 5.25 -13.25 9.13
N THR A 99 4.50 -13.92 10.01
CA THR A 99 3.87 -15.22 9.71
C THR A 99 2.78 -15.12 8.67
N GLU A 100 1.98 -14.05 8.69
CA GLU A 100 0.97 -13.78 7.65
C GLU A 100 1.63 -13.49 6.30
N ALA A 101 2.65 -12.63 6.27
CA ALA A 101 3.42 -12.37 5.05
C ALA A 101 4.06 -13.66 4.50
N MET A 102 4.61 -14.50 5.38
CA MET A 102 5.20 -15.79 5.02
C MET A 102 4.14 -16.79 4.49
N ALA A 103 2.93 -16.79 5.07
CA ALA A 103 1.82 -17.61 4.59
C ALA A 103 1.35 -17.17 3.19
N VAL A 104 1.17 -15.86 2.97
CA VAL A 104 0.76 -15.30 1.67
C VAL A 104 1.78 -15.61 0.58
N VAL A 105 3.07 -15.42 0.85
CA VAL A 105 4.13 -15.79 -0.12
C VAL A 105 4.19 -17.31 -0.30
N GLY A 106 4.04 -18.09 0.76
CA GLY A 106 4.06 -19.56 0.72
C GLY A 106 2.92 -20.18 -0.10
N ASP A 107 1.71 -19.64 0.01
CA ASP A 107 0.55 -20.07 -0.79
C ASP A 107 0.70 -19.69 -2.26
N ALA A 108 1.27 -18.51 -2.54
CA ALA A 108 1.61 -18.11 -3.90
C ALA A 108 2.70 -19.03 -4.51
N GLU A 109 3.68 -19.48 -3.71
CA GLU A 109 4.74 -20.39 -4.15
C GLU A 109 4.29 -21.83 -4.41
N ARG A 110 3.35 -22.36 -3.61
CA ARG A 110 2.84 -23.74 -3.77
C ARG A 110 2.29 -24.02 -5.17
N GLN A 111 1.95 -22.99 -5.92
CA GLN A 111 1.23 -23.14 -7.18
C GLN A 111 2.11 -23.38 -8.43
N LYS A 112 3.41 -23.03 -8.48
CA LYS A 112 4.21 -23.21 -9.74
C LYS A 112 5.73 -23.43 -9.55
N ARG A 113 6.21 -24.61 -9.95
CA ARG A 113 7.61 -25.10 -9.86
C ARG A 113 8.55 -24.63 -11.00
N GLN A 114 8.08 -23.87 -11.98
CA GLN A 114 8.91 -23.23 -13.02
C GLN A 114 8.37 -21.84 -13.32
N ARG A 115 8.91 -20.80 -12.69
CA ARG A 115 8.50 -19.42 -12.95
C ARG A 115 9.39 -18.77 -14.00
N SER A 116 8.75 -18.21 -15.02
CA SER A 116 9.42 -17.29 -15.94
C SER A 116 9.75 -15.98 -15.21
N PRO A 117 10.77 -15.22 -15.64
CA PRO A 117 11.13 -13.95 -15.00
C PRO A 117 9.97 -12.95 -14.95
N LEU A 118 9.04 -13.01 -15.91
CA LEU A 118 7.83 -12.19 -15.93
C LEU A 118 6.82 -12.60 -14.85
N GLN A 119 6.69 -13.89 -14.52
CA GLN A 119 5.78 -14.34 -13.48
C GLN A 119 6.24 -13.88 -12.09
N VAL A 120 7.55 -13.82 -11.85
CA VAL A 120 8.12 -13.27 -10.62
C VAL A 120 7.81 -11.77 -10.50
N ILE A 121 7.95 -11.02 -11.60
CA ILE A 121 7.60 -9.59 -11.63
C ILE A 121 6.10 -9.40 -11.36
N LEU A 122 5.25 -10.16 -12.05
CA LEU A 122 3.79 -10.04 -11.94
C LEU A 122 3.27 -10.46 -10.57
N GLU A 123 3.89 -11.45 -9.94
CA GLU A 123 3.60 -11.86 -8.57
C GLU A 123 4.03 -10.80 -7.57
N ALA A 124 5.26 -10.30 -7.66
CA ALA A 124 5.74 -9.20 -6.82
C ALA A 124 4.82 -7.98 -6.93
N PHE A 125 4.45 -7.64 -8.16
CA PHE A 125 3.50 -6.60 -8.44
C PHE A 125 2.14 -6.89 -7.79
N GLY A 126 1.55 -8.05 -8.06
CA GLY A 126 0.19 -8.38 -7.63
C GLY A 126 0.06 -8.51 -6.11
N LEU A 127 1.04 -9.12 -5.45
CA LEU A 127 1.08 -9.26 -4.00
C LEU A 127 1.21 -7.90 -3.31
N THR A 128 2.12 -7.04 -3.77
CA THR A 128 2.25 -5.68 -3.22
C THR A 128 1.03 -4.82 -3.55
N PHE A 129 0.53 -4.88 -4.78
CA PHE A 129 -0.62 -4.10 -5.21
C PHE A 129 -1.87 -4.44 -4.41
N VAL A 130 -2.21 -5.73 -4.28
CA VAL A 130 -3.40 -6.15 -3.53
C VAL A 130 -3.23 -5.90 -2.03
N ALA A 131 -2.02 -6.08 -1.49
CA ALA A 131 -1.75 -5.83 -0.09
C ALA A 131 -1.90 -4.34 0.29
N GLU A 132 -1.52 -3.42 -0.60
CA GLU A 132 -1.69 -1.97 -0.38
C GLU A 132 -2.98 -1.38 -0.98
N TRP A 133 -3.77 -2.19 -1.69
CA TRP A 133 -4.95 -1.67 -2.40
C TRP A 133 -6.02 -1.20 -1.40
N GLY A 134 -6.30 0.10 -1.44
CA GLY A 134 -7.26 0.71 -0.53
C GLY A 134 -6.72 0.88 0.89
N ASP A 135 -5.40 0.84 1.09
CA ASP A 135 -4.81 1.09 2.40
C ASP A 135 -4.78 2.60 2.75
N ARG A 136 -4.57 2.88 4.03
CA ARG A 136 -4.55 4.20 4.67
C ARG A 136 -3.66 5.20 3.92
N THR A 137 -2.55 4.75 3.36
CA THR A 137 -1.61 5.62 2.64
C THR A 137 -2.12 6.05 1.27
N GLN A 138 -2.97 5.27 0.59
CA GLN A 138 -3.66 5.73 -0.62
C GLN A 138 -4.66 6.85 -0.30
N ILE A 139 -5.43 6.70 0.80
CA ILE A 139 -6.38 7.73 1.23
C ILE A 139 -5.66 8.99 1.69
N ALA A 140 -4.57 8.85 2.45
CA ALA A 140 -3.73 9.97 2.86
C ALA A 140 -3.13 10.71 1.66
N THR A 141 -2.72 9.98 0.62
CA THR A 141 -2.16 10.56 -0.62
C THR A 141 -3.23 11.30 -1.43
N ILE A 142 -4.42 10.74 -1.58
CA ILE A 142 -5.57 11.41 -2.23
C ILE A 142 -5.92 12.69 -1.47
N ALA A 143 -6.04 12.62 -0.14
CA ALA A 143 -6.37 13.78 0.69
C ALA A 143 -5.30 14.88 0.61
N LEU A 144 -4.01 14.50 0.63
CA LEU A 144 -2.90 15.45 0.49
C LEU A 144 -2.90 16.13 -0.90
N ALA A 145 -3.18 15.38 -1.96
CA ALA A 145 -3.28 15.90 -3.31
C ALA A 145 -4.50 16.83 -3.48
N ALA A 146 -5.63 16.50 -2.87
CA ALA A 146 -6.83 17.33 -2.90
C ALA A 146 -6.67 18.65 -2.10
N ALA A 147 -5.91 18.63 -1.00
CA ALA A 147 -5.66 19.80 -0.15
C ALA A 147 -4.70 20.84 -0.78
N HIS A 148 -3.90 20.43 -1.78
CA HIS A 148 -2.95 21.29 -2.48
C HIS A 148 -3.19 21.30 -4.00
N PRO A 149 -4.26 21.97 -4.48
CA PRO A 149 -4.51 22.13 -5.91
C PRO A 149 -3.38 22.96 -6.59
N PRO A 150 -3.14 22.75 -7.90
CA PRO A 150 -2.10 23.46 -8.66
C PRO A 150 -2.33 24.97 -8.78
#